data_AF-A0A835RZR0-F1
#
_entry.id   AF-A0A835RZR0-F1
#
_cell.length_a   1.000
_cell.length_b   1.000
_cell.length_c   1.000
_cell.angle_alpha   90.00
_cell.angle_beta   90.00
_cell.angle_gamma   90.00
#
_symmetry.space_group_name_H-M   'P 1'
#
loop_
_entity.id
_entity.type
_entity.pdbx_description
1 polymer ?
#
loop_
_entity_poly.entity_id
_entity_poly.type
_entity_poly.pdbx_seq_one_letter_code
_entity_poly.pdbx_strand_id
1 'polypeptide(L)'
;MSVASVANPPLCSSPLRRSKPCSRHNRVIPYSNSKPFYPKLASPLEWNVRRNQSRNFAAFVVRTSSATESQPYKSEGDEGEDEDVYEVEIEKPYGLKFAKGRDGSTYIDAIAPGSFADKTGKFTVGDKVIATSAVFGNEIWPAAEYGRTMYAIRQRIGPLLMKMQKRYGKPIVTSELTEKEIIRAERNSGVISNRVREIQTQNYLRKKEQKVRRENDLREGLLLYKKGKYETALEKFESVLGSKPEPDEASIANYNVACCYSKINQLQAALSALEDAMKAGFDDFKRIRSDPDLANIRASEEFELLLKKYDESFINENAINAIKSLFGIFNKK
;
A
#
# COMPACT_ATOMS: atom_id res chain seq x y z
N MET A 1 1.75 46.70 41.57
CA MET A 1 1.74 46.08 40.23
C MET A 1 0.61 45.06 40.23
N SER A 2 -0.46 45.35 39.49
CA SER A 2 -1.71 44.57 39.51
C SER A 2 -1.70 43.57 38.35
N VAL A 3 -1.83 42.27 38.65
CA VAL A 3 -1.96 41.21 37.66
C VAL A 3 -3.44 40.99 37.37
N ALA A 4 -3.88 41.40 36.18
CA ALA A 4 -5.23 41.17 35.70
C ALA A 4 -5.39 39.70 35.26
N SER A 5 -6.34 39.02 35.89
CA SER A 5 -6.90 37.74 35.45
C SER A 5 -7.80 37.98 34.23
N VAL A 6 -7.46 37.39 33.08
CA VAL A 6 -8.32 37.39 31.89
C VAL A 6 -9.09 36.06 31.87
N ALA A 7 -10.34 36.12 32.32
CA ALA A 7 -11.33 35.08 32.10
C ALA A 7 -11.87 35.21 30.66
N ASN A 8 -11.68 34.20 29.83
CA ASN A 8 -12.29 34.11 28.50
C ASN A 8 -13.66 33.40 28.58
N PRO A 9 -14.66 33.83 27.79
CA PRO A 9 -16.02 33.27 27.84
C PRO A 9 -16.12 31.86 27.24
N PRO A 10 -17.13 31.06 27.63
CA PRO A 10 -17.26 29.68 27.18
C PRO A 10 -17.69 29.62 25.71
N LEU A 11 -17.13 28.65 24.98
CA LEU A 11 -17.63 28.23 23.67
C LEU A 11 -19.03 27.65 23.87
N CYS A 12 -20.06 28.41 23.50
CA CYS A 12 -21.43 27.92 23.50
C CYS A 12 -21.58 26.77 22.50
N SER A 13 -21.78 25.60 23.07
CA SER A 13 -22.24 24.36 22.47
C SER A 13 -23.67 24.50 21.90
N SER A 14 -23.93 23.85 20.78
CA SER A 14 -25.20 23.16 20.56
C SER A 14 -24.93 21.72 20.09
N PRO A 15 -25.61 20.72 20.68
CA PRO A 15 -25.26 19.32 20.52
C PRO A 15 -25.82 18.78 19.21
N LEU A 16 -24.95 18.32 18.32
CA LEU A 16 -25.40 17.47 17.22
C LEU A 16 -26.01 16.20 17.83
N ARG A 17 -27.24 15.89 17.43
CA ARG A 17 -27.95 14.69 17.84
C ARG A 17 -27.11 13.47 17.48
N ARG A 18 -26.67 12.75 18.51
CA ARG A 18 -26.10 11.42 18.41
C ARG A 18 -27.16 10.50 17.80
N SER A 19 -27.02 10.15 16.52
CA SER A 19 -27.79 9.06 15.93
C SER A 19 -27.44 7.78 16.69
N LYS A 20 -28.45 7.08 17.18
CA LYS A 20 -28.28 5.80 17.86
C LYS A 20 -27.70 4.79 16.87
N PRO A 21 -26.66 4.01 17.20
CA PRO A 21 -26.31 2.86 16.39
C PRO A 21 -27.45 1.84 16.47
N CYS A 22 -28.05 1.49 15.33
CA CYS A 22 -28.97 0.37 15.24
C CYS A 22 -28.28 -0.90 15.73
N SER A 23 -28.89 -1.54 16.73
CA SER A 23 -28.50 -2.85 17.25
C SER A 23 -28.67 -3.93 16.18
N ARG A 24 -27.66 -4.80 16.10
CA ARG A 24 -27.57 -5.99 15.25
C ARG A 24 -28.81 -6.88 15.31
N HIS A 25 -29.16 -7.47 14.17
CA HIS A 25 -29.54 -8.88 14.11
C HIS A 25 -28.52 -9.65 13.27
N ASN A 26 -27.56 -10.28 13.96
CA ASN A 26 -26.80 -11.40 13.40
C ASN A 26 -27.77 -12.56 13.21
N ARG A 27 -28.13 -12.86 11.96
CA ARG A 27 -28.70 -14.18 11.63
C ARG A 27 -27.58 -15.20 11.74
N VAL A 28 -27.66 -16.04 12.76
CA VAL A 28 -26.90 -17.28 12.90
C VAL A 28 -27.42 -18.24 11.82
N ILE A 29 -26.55 -18.61 10.88
CA ILE A 29 -26.79 -19.74 9.97
C ILE A 29 -26.13 -20.96 10.64
N PRO A 30 -26.87 -22.05 10.93
CA PRO A 30 -26.28 -23.25 11.49
C PRO A 30 -25.44 -23.98 10.42
N TYR A 31 -24.18 -24.28 10.78
CA TYR A 31 -23.28 -25.13 10.02
C TYR A 31 -23.77 -26.58 10.04
N SER A 32 -24.02 -27.16 8.85
CA SER A 32 -24.18 -28.60 8.68
C SER A 32 -22.82 -29.29 8.61
N ASN A 33 -22.57 -30.22 9.52
CA ASN A 33 -21.39 -31.08 9.54
C ASN A 33 -21.41 -32.08 8.36
N SER A 34 -20.41 -32.01 7.50
CA SER A 34 -19.99 -33.16 6.67
C SER A 34 -18.47 -33.27 6.65
N LYS A 35 -17.95 -34.35 7.24
CA LYS A 35 -16.52 -34.70 7.30
C LYS A 35 -16.00 -35.02 5.88
N PRO A 36 -14.80 -34.58 5.48
CA PRO A 36 -14.12 -35.18 4.35
C PRO A 36 -13.29 -36.39 4.81
N PHE A 37 -13.44 -37.45 4.03
CA PHE A 37 -12.78 -38.74 4.12
C PHE A 37 -11.35 -38.62 3.54
N TYR A 38 -10.33 -39.07 4.27
CA TYR A 38 -8.96 -39.19 3.78
C TYR A 38 -8.64 -40.65 3.49
N PRO A 39 -8.04 -41.01 2.34
CA PRO A 39 -7.20 -42.19 2.25
C PRO A 39 -5.71 -41.83 2.22
N LYS A 40 -4.94 -42.72 2.84
CA LYS A 40 -3.50 -42.67 3.12
C LYS A 40 -2.63 -42.97 1.89
N LEU A 41 -1.44 -42.38 1.96
CA LEU A 41 -0.12 -42.75 1.41
C LEU A 41 0.04 -44.01 0.54
N ALA A 42 0.78 -43.83 -0.57
CA ALA A 42 1.82 -44.76 -1.02
C ALA A 42 3.01 -43.97 -1.58
N SER A 43 4.22 -44.34 -1.15
CA SER A 43 5.52 -43.89 -1.67
C SER A 43 6.15 -45.00 -2.55
N PRO A 44 7.38 -44.83 -3.07
CA PRO A 44 7.68 -44.42 -4.43
C PRO A 44 8.16 -45.58 -5.33
N LEU A 45 7.82 -45.55 -6.62
CA LEU A 45 8.46 -46.41 -7.62
C LEU A 45 9.73 -45.75 -8.18
N GLU A 46 10.82 -46.49 -8.05
CA GLU A 46 12.14 -46.27 -8.60
C GLU A 46 12.10 -46.10 -10.12
N TRP A 47 12.71 -45.02 -10.64
CA TRP A 47 12.93 -44.90 -12.08
C TRP A 47 14.38 -45.24 -12.42
N ASN A 48 14.51 -46.32 -13.17
CA ASN A 48 15.75 -46.88 -13.68
C ASN A 48 16.53 -45.90 -14.55
N VAL A 49 17.83 -45.86 -14.27
CA VAL A 49 18.90 -45.23 -15.07
C VAL A 49 18.93 -45.89 -16.46
N ARG A 50 18.70 -45.09 -17.51
CA ARG A 50 19.23 -45.41 -18.85
C ARG A 50 20.39 -44.48 -19.15
N ARG A 51 21.59 -45.08 -19.14
CA ARG A 51 22.77 -44.57 -19.83
C ARG A 51 22.42 -44.42 -21.31
N ASN A 52 22.72 -43.26 -21.87
CA ASN A 52 23.18 -43.23 -23.25
C ASN A 52 24.44 -42.38 -23.33
N GLN A 53 25.53 -43.08 -23.66
CA GLN A 53 26.79 -42.51 -24.03
C GLN A 53 26.62 -41.82 -25.38
N SER A 54 26.97 -40.54 -25.46
CA SER A 54 27.57 -40.00 -26.67
C SER A 54 28.78 -39.19 -26.27
N ARG A 55 29.93 -39.81 -26.52
CA ARG A 55 31.24 -39.16 -26.56
C ARG A 55 31.18 -38.10 -27.66
N ASN A 56 31.59 -36.88 -27.34
CA ASN A 56 32.24 -36.01 -28.30
C ASN A 56 33.33 -35.24 -27.54
N PHE A 57 34.57 -35.66 -27.79
CA PHE A 57 35.76 -34.88 -27.49
C PHE A 57 35.74 -33.66 -28.42
N ALA A 58 35.86 -32.46 -27.85
CA ALA A 58 36.35 -31.29 -28.58
C ALA A 58 37.32 -30.54 -27.66
N ALA A 59 38.54 -30.39 -28.16
CA ALA A 59 39.65 -29.78 -27.48
C ALA A 59 39.57 -28.25 -27.49
N PHE A 60 39.98 -27.67 -26.36
CA PHE A 60 40.84 -26.49 -26.17
C PHE A 60 40.71 -25.29 -27.13
N VAL A 61 40.33 -24.12 -26.60
CA VAL A 61 41.02 -22.83 -26.84
C VAL A 61 40.87 -21.96 -25.59
N VAL A 62 41.97 -21.73 -24.87
CA VAL A 62 42.12 -20.61 -23.93
C VAL A 62 42.43 -19.37 -24.76
N ARG A 63 41.57 -18.35 -24.69
CA ARG A 63 41.89 -17.02 -25.22
C ARG A 63 41.76 -15.99 -24.10
N THR A 64 42.91 -15.62 -23.57
CA THR A 64 43.14 -14.42 -22.77
C THR A 64 43.28 -13.22 -23.71
N SER A 65 42.50 -12.17 -23.48
CA SER A 65 42.73 -10.80 -23.96
C SER A 65 41.83 -9.90 -23.12
N SER A 66 42.34 -9.19 -22.12
CA SER A 66 43.24 -8.02 -22.13
C SER A 66 42.40 -6.79 -21.80
N ALA A 67 42.78 -6.16 -20.70
CA ALA A 67 42.19 -4.96 -20.14
C ALA A 67 42.20 -3.80 -21.14
N THR A 68 41.14 -3.00 -21.10
CA THR A 68 41.15 -1.63 -21.61
C THR A 68 40.44 -0.75 -20.59
N GLU A 69 41.20 0.21 -20.07
CA GLU A 69 40.79 1.25 -19.13
C GLU A 69 39.71 2.16 -19.72
N SER A 70 38.74 2.51 -18.90
CA SER A 70 38.09 3.83 -18.96
C SER A 70 37.62 4.24 -17.55
N GLN A 71 38.03 5.42 -17.11
CA GLN A 71 37.58 6.13 -15.91
C GLN A 71 36.78 7.39 -16.34
N PRO A 72 36.18 8.19 -15.43
CA PRO A 72 35.22 7.83 -14.38
C PRO A 72 34.00 8.78 -14.43
N TYR A 73 32.85 8.37 -13.88
CA TYR A 73 31.76 9.31 -13.54
C TYR A 73 31.45 9.18 -12.06
N LYS A 74 31.79 10.22 -11.30
CA LYS A 74 31.42 10.37 -9.89
C LYS A 74 29.92 10.68 -9.78
N SER A 75 29.23 9.92 -8.94
CA SER A 75 28.07 10.40 -8.19
C SER A 75 28.28 10.02 -6.73
N GLU A 76 28.54 11.03 -5.90
CA GLU A 76 28.67 10.92 -4.45
C GLU A 76 27.30 10.69 -3.81
N GLY A 77 27.28 9.90 -2.74
CA GLY A 77 26.16 9.77 -1.81
C GLY A 77 25.67 8.33 -1.63
N ASP A 78 26.32 7.57 -0.75
CA ASP A 78 25.76 7.22 0.57
C ASP A 78 26.68 6.14 1.18
N GLU A 79 27.36 6.47 2.28
CA GLU A 79 28.15 5.51 3.07
C GLU A 79 27.19 4.62 3.85
N GLY A 80 26.66 3.60 3.17
CA GLY A 80 25.90 2.50 3.76
C GLY A 80 26.81 1.29 3.96
N GLU A 81 26.80 0.77 5.19
CA GLU A 81 27.46 -0.47 5.64
C GLU A 81 27.72 -1.47 4.51
N ASP A 82 28.98 -1.89 4.33
CA ASP A 82 29.45 -2.80 3.28
C ASP A 82 28.63 -4.10 3.25
N GLU A 83 27.52 -4.10 2.53
CA GLU A 83 26.84 -5.32 2.15
C GLU A 83 27.83 -6.08 1.26
N ASP A 84 28.21 -7.30 1.66
CA ASP A 84 29.10 -8.16 0.88
C ASP A 84 28.45 -8.55 -0.46
N VAL A 85 28.54 -7.64 -1.43
CA VAL A 85 27.93 -7.76 -2.75
C VAL A 85 28.96 -8.27 -3.75
N TYR A 86 28.59 -9.28 -4.52
CA TYR A 86 29.46 -9.88 -5.53
C TYR A 86 28.76 -10.05 -6.87
N GLU A 87 29.54 -9.95 -7.94
CA GLU A 87 29.06 -10.10 -9.32
C GLU A 87 29.56 -11.42 -9.91
N VAL A 88 28.69 -12.04 -10.71
CA VAL A 88 28.94 -13.35 -11.29
C VAL A 88 28.29 -13.47 -12.66
N GLU A 89 29.03 -14.09 -13.58
CA GLU A 89 28.56 -14.47 -14.90
C GLU A 89 28.54 -16.00 -14.99
N ILE A 90 27.39 -16.57 -15.34
CA ILE A 90 27.21 -18.02 -15.46
C ILE A 90 26.48 -18.41 -16.75
N GLU A 91 26.81 -19.57 -17.29
CA GLU A 91 26.21 -20.12 -18.50
C GLU A 91 25.15 -21.19 -18.21
N LYS A 92 24.22 -21.39 -19.15
CA LYS A 92 23.23 -22.47 -19.06
C LYS A 92 23.91 -23.83 -19.30
N PRO A 93 23.55 -24.88 -18.54
CA PRO A 93 22.61 -24.90 -17.43
C PRO A 93 23.22 -24.37 -16.11
N TYR A 94 22.57 -23.37 -15.51
CA TYR A 94 23.10 -22.64 -14.35
C TYR A 94 23.31 -23.53 -13.11
N GLY A 95 22.39 -24.45 -12.84
CA GLY A 95 22.42 -25.31 -11.64
C GLY A 95 22.03 -24.62 -10.33
N LEU A 96 21.34 -23.48 -10.40
CA LEU A 96 20.76 -22.78 -9.25
C LEU A 96 19.26 -23.03 -9.16
N LYS A 97 18.77 -23.32 -7.95
CA LYS A 97 17.36 -23.22 -7.59
C LYS A 97 17.14 -21.95 -6.79
N PHE A 98 16.02 -21.29 -7.05
CA PHE A 98 15.66 -20.05 -6.37
C PHE A 98 14.35 -20.23 -5.61
N ALA A 99 14.21 -19.49 -4.50
CA ALA A 99 13.00 -19.39 -3.71
C ALA A 99 12.59 -17.92 -3.55
N LYS A 100 11.27 -17.70 -3.43
CA LYS A 100 10.70 -16.40 -3.10
C LYS A 100 10.85 -16.17 -1.60
N GLY A 101 11.53 -15.09 -1.22
CA GLY A 101 11.57 -14.66 0.18
C GLY A 101 10.27 -13.97 0.60
N ARG A 102 10.10 -13.76 1.91
CA ARG A 102 8.92 -13.08 2.48
C ARG A 102 8.83 -11.61 2.06
N ASP A 103 9.97 -10.98 1.82
CA ASP A 103 10.09 -9.62 1.27
C ASP A 103 9.75 -9.53 -0.23
N GLY A 104 9.49 -10.67 -0.88
CA GLY A 104 9.23 -10.75 -2.32
C GLY A 104 10.49 -10.83 -3.18
N SER A 105 11.67 -10.79 -2.59
CA SER A 105 12.95 -10.90 -3.31
C SER A 105 13.27 -12.35 -3.69
N THR A 106 14.31 -12.52 -4.51
CA THR A 106 14.79 -13.83 -4.99
C THR A 106 16.02 -14.25 -4.21
N TYR A 107 16.01 -15.49 -3.70
CA TYR A 107 17.12 -16.07 -2.93
C TYR A 107 17.55 -17.40 -3.52
N ILE A 108 18.81 -17.79 -3.32
CA ILE A 108 19.29 -19.13 -3.65
C ILE A 108 18.73 -20.15 -2.65
N ASP A 109 17.99 -21.12 -3.17
CA ASP A 109 17.40 -22.22 -2.41
C ASP A 109 18.33 -23.45 -2.38
N ALA A 110 18.92 -23.79 -3.54
CA ALA A 110 19.85 -24.90 -3.65
C ALA A 110 20.82 -24.72 -4.81
N ILE A 111 21.99 -25.33 -4.68
CA ILE A 111 23.03 -25.38 -5.71
C ILE A 111 23.20 -26.85 -6.10
N ALA A 112 23.11 -27.16 -7.40
CA ALA A 112 23.25 -28.51 -7.90
C ALA A 112 24.74 -28.92 -7.94
N PRO A 113 25.14 -30.04 -7.31
CA PRO A 113 26.53 -30.50 -7.31
C PRO A 113 27.06 -30.73 -8.74
N GLY A 114 28.28 -30.27 -9.02
CA GLY A 114 28.93 -30.39 -10.33
C GLY A 114 28.39 -29.45 -11.42
N SER A 115 27.44 -28.57 -11.10
CA SER A 115 26.93 -27.55 -12.02
C SER A 115 27.92 -26.41 -12.26
N PHE A 116 27.63 -25.54 -13.24
CA PHE A 116 28.43 -24.34 -13.47
C PHE A 116 28.47 -23.44 -12.24
N ALA A 117 27.33 -23.23 -11.58
CA ALA A 117 27.29 -22.47 -10.33
C ALA A 117 28.14 -23.09 -9.22
N ASP A 118 28.09 -24.42 -9.03
CA ASP A 118 28.89 -25.12 -8.02
C ASP A 118 30.40 -24.99 -8.30
N LYS A 119 30.81 -25.16 -9.56
CA LYS A 119 32.21 -25.00 -9.99
C LYS A 119 32.77 -23.61 -9.76
N THR A 120 31.93 -22.56 -9.75
CA THR A 120 32.41 -21.21 -9.44
C THR A 120 32.86 -21.04 -7.99
N GLY A 121 32.31 -21.85 -7.06
CA GLY A 121 32.53 -21.69 -5.62
C GLY A 121 32.03 -20.37 -5.03
N LYS A 122 31.39 -19.50 -5.83
CA LYS A 122 30.98 -18.15 -5.42
C LYS A 122 29.62 -18.10 -4.76
N PHE A 123 28.75 -19.09 -4.96
CA PHE A 123 27.38 -19.06 -4.46
C PHE A 123 27.26 -19.74 -3.09
N THR A 124 26.43 -19.19 -2.22
CA THR A 124 26.03 -19.81 -0.95
C THR A 124 24.52 -19.87 -0.88
N VAL A 125 23.98 -20.97 -0.34
CA VAL A 125 22.52 -21.10 -0.13
C VAL A 125 22.07 -19.97 0.81
N GLY A 126 21.00 -19.28 0.43
CA GLY A 126 20.48 -18.11 1.13
C GLY A 126 20.94 -16.76 0.58
N ASP A 127 21.90 -16.70 -0.35
CA ASP A 127 22.32 -15.43 -0.98
C ASP A 127 21.15 -14.77 -1.74
N LYS A 128 21.07 -13.43 -1.69
CA LYS A 128 19.98 -12.63 -2.28
C LYS A 128 20.38 -12.11 -3.66
N VAL A 129 19.47 -12.15 -4.62
CA VAL A 129 19.67 -11.50 -5.92
C VAL A 129 19.34 -10.00 -5.78
N ILE A 130 20.32 -9.13 -6.01
CA ILE A 130 20.16 -7.66 -6.02
C ILE A 130 19.87 -7.17 -7.43
N ALA A 131 20.52 -7.74 -8.44
CA ALA A 131 20.34 -7.34 -9.83
C ALA A 131 20.54 -8.52 -10.78
N THR A 132 19.85 -8.51 -11.91
CA THR A 132 19.96 -9.55 -12.95
C THR A 132 20.02 -8.88 -14.32
N SER A 133 20.74 -9.52 -15.24
CA SER A 133 20.75 -9.10 -16.63
C SER A 133 19.36 -9.23 -17.27
N ALA A 134 19.05 -8.36 -18.25
CA ALA A 134 17.80 -8.39 -19.01
C ALA A 134 17.59 -9.70 -19.80
N VAL A 135 16.50 -9.86 -20.56
CA VAL A 135 16.34 -11.06 -21.42
C VAL A 135 17.28 -11.02 -22.62
N PHE A 136 17.53 -9.82 -23.15
CA PHE A 136 18.41 -9.53 -24.29
C PHE A 136 19.44 -8.48 -23.91
N GLY A 137 20.67 -8.57 -24.43
CA GLY A 137 21.76 -7.61 -24.14
C GLY A 137 22.53 -7.92 -22.85
N ASN A 138 23.55 -7.11 -22.51
CA ASN A 138 24.41 -7.36 -21.34
C ASN A 138 24.14 -6.44 -20.15
N GLU A 139 23.08 -5.63 -20.24
CA GLU A 139 22.70 -4.68 -19.20
C GLU A 139 22.11 -5.38 -17.97
N ILE A 140 22.55 -4.93 -16.79
CA ILE A 140 22.09 -5.41 -15.48
C ILE A 140 21.08 -4.43 -14.91
N TRP A 141 19.92 -4.94 -14.50
CA TRP A 141 18.84 -4.17 -13.89
C TRP A 141 18.58 -4.65 -12.46
N PRO A 142 18.17 -3.76 -11.54
CA PRO A 142 17.77 -4.14 -10.20
C PRO A 142 16.75 -5.29 -10.23
N ALA A 143 16.97 -6.29 -9.39
CA ALA A 143 16.13 -7.46 -9.29
C ALA A 143 14.78 -7.02 -8.73
N ALA A 144 13.76 -7.13 -9.57
CA ALA A 144 12.39 -6.88 -9.18
C ALA A 144 11.84 -8.01 -8.30
N GLU A 145 10.54 -7.95 -7.98
CA GLU A 145 9.84 -9.04 -7.29
C GLU A 145 10.10 -10.39 -7.96
N TYR A 146 10.21 -11.46 -7.16
CA TYR A 146 10.60 -12.81 -7.52
C TYR A 146 10.12 -13.29 -8.89
N GLY A 147 8.84 -13.08 -9.22
CA GLY A 147 8.28 -13.51 -10.50
C GLY A 147 8.96 -12.86 -11.72
N ARG A 148 9.24 -11.56 -11.66
CA ARG A 148 9.90 -10.80 -12.73
C ARG A 148 11.37 -11.20 -12.88
N THR A 149 12.07 -11.32 -11.76
CA THR A 149 13.47 -11.76 -11.73
C THR A 149 13.61 -13.18 -12.28
N MET A 150 12.74 -14.11 -11.88
CA MET A 150 12.74 -15.47 -12.41
C MET A 150 12.36 -15.55 -13.89
N TYR A 151 11.48 -14.67 -14.37
CA TYR A 151 11.17 -14.59 -15.80
C TYR A 151 12.42 -14.21 -16.60
N ALA A 152 13.14 -13.16 -16.18
CA ALA A 152 14.37 -12.74 -16.83
C ALA A 152 15.43 -13.86 -16.86
N ILE A 153 15.68 -14.50 -15.71
CA ILE A 153 16.64 -15.60 -15.58
C ILE A 153 16.29 -16.79 -16.50
N ARG A 154 15.01 -17.19 -16.55
CA ARG A 154 14.58 -18.36 -17.34
C ARG A 154 14.66 -18.10 -18.84
N GLN A 155 14.20 -16.93 -19.28
CA GLN A 155 14.13 -16.55 -20.69
C GLN A 155 15.45 -16.02 -21.26
N ARG A 156 16.44 -15.75 -20.42
CA ARG A 156 17.76 -15.24 -20.81
C ARG A 156 18.38 -16.03 -21.96
N ILE A 157 18.82 -15.33 -23.01
CA ILE A 157 19.61 -15.92 -24.10
C ILE A 157 21.06 -15.49 -23.88
N GLY A 158 21.98 -16.46 -23.78
CA GLY A 158 23.39 -16.22 -23.47
C GLY A 158 23.73 -16.31 -21.97
N PRO A 159 24.92 -15.82 -21.58
CA PRO A 159 25.36 -15.85 -20.19
C PRO A 159 24.50 -14.93 -19.32
N LEU A 160 24.26 -15.37 -18.08
CA LEU A 160 23.48 -14.67 -17.08
C LEU A 160 24.42 -13.91 -16.15
N LEU A 161 24.30 -12.58 -16.13
CA LEU A 161 25.04 -11.73 -15.20
C LEU A 161 24.12 -11.40 -14.02
N MET A 162 24.63 -11.61 -12.81
CA MET A 162 23.89 -11.33 -11.58
C MET A 162 24.78 -10.58 -10.59
N LYS A 163 24.16 -9.65 -9.87
CA LYS A 163 24.70 -9.02 -8.67
C LYS A 163 23.99 -9.59 -7.46
N MET A 164 24.76 -10.13 -6.53
CA MET A 164 24.29 -10.95 -5.43
C MET A 164 24.76 -10.39 -4.10
N GLN A 165 23.94 -10.50 -3.06
CA GLN A 165 24.30 -10.19 -1.68
C GLN A 165 24.61 -11.48 -0.92
N LYS A 166 25.78 -11.54 -0.28
CA LYS A 166 26.10 -12.64 0.63
C LYS A 166 25.21 -12.61 1.86
N ARG A 167 24.68 -13.78 2.24
CA ARG A 167 23.90 -13.94 3.49
C ARG A 167 24.45 -15.00 4.42
N TYR A 168 25.63 -15.55 4.13
CA TYR A 168 26.36 -16.48 5.00
C TYR A 168 25.51 -17.64 5.54
N GLY A 169 24.63 -18.21 4.71
CA GLY A 169 23.78 -19.34 5.12
C GLY A 169 22.67 -18.99 6.12
N LYS A 170 22.41 -17.70 6.39
CA LYS A 170 21.26 -17.29 7.20
C LYS A 170 19.97 -17.80 6.53
N PRO A 171 19.13 -18.58 7.23
CA PRO A 171 17.91 -19.10 6.64
C PRO A 171 17.01 -17.96 6.16
N ILE A 172 16.36 -18.18 5.01
CA ILE A 172 15.44 -17.25 4.31
C ILE A 172 14.32 -16.73 5.24
N VAL A 173 14.09 -17.41 6.37
CA VAL A 173 13.05 -17.14 7.39
C VAL A 173 13.30 -15.86 8.21
N THR A 174 14.42 -15.15 8.03
CA THR A 174 14.69 -13.90 8.75
C THR A 174 14.07 -12.70 8.03
N SER A 175 12.75 -12.68 8.02
CA SER A 175 11.95 -11.46 7.91
C SER A 175 10.88 -11.61 8.98
N GLU A 176 10.85 -10.67 9.92
CA GLU A 176 9.84 -10.60 10.97
C GLU A 176 8.46 -10.92 10.38
N LEU A 177 7.71 -11.82 11.03
CA LEU A 177 6.35 -12.12 10.60
C LEU A 177 5.59 -10.80 10.52
N THR A 178 4.87 -10.57 9.42
CA THR A 178 4.04 -9.38 9.32
C THR A 178 3.03 -9.38 10.47
N GLU A 179 2.64 -8.21 10.98
CA GLU A 179 1.65 -8.11 12.07
C GLU A 179 0.41 -8.97 11.80
N LYS A 180 -0.02 -9.03 10.53
CA LYS A 180 -1.15 -9.84 10.07
C LYS A 180 -0.94 -11.35 10.25
N GLU A 181 0.28 -11.83 10.04
CA GLU A 181 0.65 -13.24 10.18
C GLU A 181 0.83 -13.64 11.64
N ILE A 182 1.39 -12.75 12.49
CA ILE A 182 1.44 -12.95 13.94
C ILE A 182 0.01 -13.08 14.48
N ILE A 183 -0.86 -12.14 14.11
CA ILE A 183 -2.28 -12.17 14.51
C ILE A 183 -2.97 -13.44 14.00
N ARG A 184 -2.69 -13.88 12.76
CA ARG A 184 -3.29 -15.09 12.19
C ARG A 184 -2.80 -16.36 12.91
N ALA A 185 -1.50 -16.47 13.15
CA ALA A 185 -0.90 -17.60 13.84
C ALA A 185 -1.43 -17.72 15.28
N GLU A 186 -1.53 -16.59 16.00
CA GLU A 186 -2.06 -16.59 17.36
C GLU A 186 -3.55 -16.92 17.42
N ARG A 187 -4.37 -16.38 16.51
CA ARG A 187 -5.79 -16.78 16.39
C ARG A 187 -5.95 -18.28 16.14
N ASN A 188 -5.11 -18.85 15.29
CA ASN A 188 -5.13 -20.29 15.00
C ASN A 188 -4.67 -21.12 16.20
N SER A 189 -3.80 -20.58 17.06
CA SER A 189 -3.30 -21.24 18.27
C SER A 189 -4.28 -21.23 19.44
N GLY A 190 -5.31 -20.37 19.40
CA GLY A 190 -6.28 -20.21 20.49
C GLY A 190 -5.75 -19.46 21.72
N VAL A 191 -4.47 -19.06 21.73
CA VAL A 191 -3.83 -18.28 22.80
C VAL A 191 -3.50 -16.89 22.27
N ILE A 192 -4.07 -15.85 22.90
CA ILE A 192 -3.73 -14.46 22.60
C ILE A 192 -2.50 -14.11 23.45
N SER A 193 -1.35 -13.91 22.80
CA SER A 193 -0.12 -13.55 23.49
C SER A 193 -0.08 -12.05 23.80
N ASN A 194 0.88 -11.65 24.65
CA ASN A 194 1.16 -10.23 24.90
C ASN A 194 1.56 -9.49 23.62
N ARG A 195 2.15 -10.18 22.63
CA ARG A 195 2.61 -9.59 21.37
C ARG A 195 1.46 -9.08 20.51
N VAL A 196 0.35 -9.81 20.40
CA VAL A 196 -0.84 -9.30 19.68
C VAL A 196 -1.48 -8.13 20.41
N ARG A 197 -1.49 -8.13 21.75
CA ARG A 197 -1.97 -6.99 22.54
C ARG A 197 -1.11 -5.74 22.28
N GLU A 198 0.20 -5.90 22.21
CA GLU A 198 1.13 -4.82 21.86
C GLU A 198 0.88 -4.30 20.44
N ILE A 199 0.77 -5.20 19.44
CA ILE A 199 0.45 -4.82 18.05
C ILE A 199 -0.87 -4.03 17.96
N GLN A 200 -1.90 -4.47 18.69
CA GLN A 200 -3.18 -3.77 18.74
C GLN A 200 -3.05 -2.40 19.40
N THR A 201 -2.31 -2.32 20.49
CA THR A 201 -2.06 -1.06 21.21
C THR A 201 -1.30 -0.07 20.32
N GLN A 202 -0.25 -0.52 19.63
CA GLN A 202 0.53 0.30 18.71
C GLN A 202 -0.31 0.78 17.52
N ASN A 203 -1.11 -0.09 16.91
CA ASN A 203 -2.00 0.30 15.83
C ASN A 203 -3.07 1.31 16.28
N TYR A 204 -3.61 1.12 17.48
CA TYR A 204 -4.54 2.08 18.09
C TYR A 204 -3.87 3.45 18.31
N LEU A 205 -2.67 3.47 18.91
CA LEU A 205 -1.91 4.69 19.15
C LEU A 205 -1.57 5.40 17.84
N ARG A 206 -1.09 4.67 16.83
CA ARG A 206 -0.80 5.22 15.50
C ARG A 206 -2.03 5.83 14.85
N LYS A 207 -3.19 5.15 14.88
CA LYS A 207 -4.45 5.69 14.35
C LYS A 207 -4.88 6.94 15.12
N LYS A 208 -4.72 6.95 16.43
CA LYS A 208 -5.03 8.11 17.29
C LYS A 208 -4.12 9.30 16.98
N GLU A 209 -2.82 9.08 16.83
CA GLU A 209 -1.85 10.13 16.50
C GLU A 209 -2.13 10.72 15.11
N GLN A 210 -2.38 9.88 14.10
CA GLN A 210 -2.76 10.33 12.76
C GLN A 210 -4.03 11.20 12.80
N LYS A 211 -5.03 10.82 13.60
CA LYS A 211 -6.23 11.63 13.77
C LYS A 211 -5.90 13.00 14.36
N VAL A 212 -5.12 13.05 15.45
CA VAL A 212 -4.70 14.32 16.09
C VAL A 212 -3.91 15.19 15.11
N ARG A 213 -3.04 14.59 14.28
CA ARG A 213 -2.29 15.31 13.25
C ARG A 213 -3.23 15.95 12.23
N ARG A 214 -4.18 15.19 11.68
CA ARG A 214 -5.19 15.73 10.75
C ARG A 214 -6.03 16.85 11.37
N GLU A 215 -6.46 16.69 12.63
CA GLU A 215 -7.18 17.74 13.35
C GLU A 215 -6.34 19.02 13.53
N ASN A 216 -5.03 18.88 13.74
CA ASN A 216 -4.11 20.01 13.84
C ASN A 216 -3.89 20.70 12.50
N ASP A 217 -3.67 19.93 11.43
CA ASP A 217 -3.50 20.47 10.07
C ASP A 217 -4.78 21.19 9.61
N LEU A 218 -5.95 20.61 9.87
CA LEU A 218 -7.23 21.26 9.58
C LEU A 218 -7.38 22.59 10.32
N ARG A 219 -7.01 22.63 11.61
CA ARG A 219 -7.05 23.87 12.41
C ARG A 219 -6.08 24.91 11.88
N GLU A 220 -4.86 24.51 11.52
CA GLU A 220 -3.85 25.41 10.97
C GLU A 220 -4.30 25.97 9.62
N GLY A 221 -4.84 25.13 8.73
CA GLY A 221 -5.42 25.55 7.46
C GLY A 221 -6.51 26.60 7.65
N LEU A 222 -7.42 26.40 8.61
CA LEU A 222 -8.46 27.40 8.94
C LEU A 222 -7.88 28.72 9.47
N LEU A 223 -6.78 28.69 10.22
CA LEU A 223 -6.10 29.91 10.68
C LEU A 223 -5.42 30.65 9.52
N LEU A 224 -4.80 29.93 8.59
CA LEU A 224 -4.19 30.50 7.38
C LEU A 224 -5.25 31.08 6.45
N TYR A 225 -6.37 30.37 6.29
CA TYR A 225 -7.53 30.82 5.53
C TYR A 225 -8.04 32.17 6.02
N LYS A 226 -8.26 32.30 7.33
CA LYS A 226 -8.69 33.57 7.96
C LYS A 226 -7.70 34.72 7.78
N LYS A 227 -6.43 34.42 7.54
CA LYS A 227 -5.38 35.41 7.24
C LYS A 227 -5.32 35.77 5.75
N GLY A 228 -6.20 35.21 4.91
CA GLY A 228 -6.22 35.41 3.46
C GLY A 228 -5.13 34.66 2.71
N LYS A 229 -4.41 33.73 3.35
CA LYS A 229 -3.32 32.95 2.73
C LYS A 229 -3.86 31.64 2.17
N TYR A 230 -4.66 31.72 1.12
CA TYR A 230 -5.45 30.59 0.60
C TYR A 230 -4.58 29.44 0.07
N GLU A 231 -3.47 29.73 -0.60
CA GLU A 231 -2.55 28.73 -1.14
C GLU A 231 -1.91 27.92 -0.01
N THR A 232 -1.42 28.58 1.04
CA THR A 232 -0.86 27.88 2.21
C THR A 232 -1.92 27.13 3.02
N ALA A 233 -3.18 27.60 3.00
CA ALA A 233 -4.29 26.89 3.63
C ALA A 233 -4.63 25.61 2.85
N LEU A 234 -4.59 25.67 1.51
CA LEU A 234 -4.75 24.50 0.64
C LEU A 234 -3.75 23.41 0.95
N GLU A 235 -2.45 23.75 1.10
CA GLU A 235 -1.42 22.76 1.47
C GLU A 235 -1.80 21.97 2.74
N LYS A 236 -2.34 22.64 3.75
CA LYS A 236 -2.77 22.00 5.01
C LYS A 236 -4.01 21.14 4.83
N PHE A 237 -5.01 21.61 4.09
CA PHE A 237 -6.22 20.82 3.83
C PHE A 237 -5.94 19.60 2.94
N GLU A 238 -5.10 19.74 1.91
CA GLU A 238 -4.64 18.64 1.07
C GLU A 238 -3.83 17.61 1.87
N SER A 239 -3.02 18.06 2.84
CA SER A 239 -2.31 17.16 3.76
C SER A 239 -3.28 16.29 4.59
N VAL A 240 -4.41 16.86 5.01
CA VAL A 240 -5.49 16.12 5.68
C VAL A 240 -6.07 15.06 4.75
N LEU A 241 -6.40 15.43 3.51
CA LEU A 241 -6.98 14.52 2.49
C LEU A 241 -6.02 13.39 2.09
N GLY A 242 -4.72 13.69 1.97
CA GLY A 242 -3.68 12.70 1.70
C GLY A 242 -3.45 11.70 2.84
N SER A 243 -3.90 12.03 4.05
CA SER A 243 -3.73 11.22 5.26
C SER A 243 -4.88 10.23 5.53
N LYS A 244 -5.69 9.91 4.50
CA LYS A 244 -6.85 9.00 4.56
C LYS A 244 -7.79 9.33 5.73
N PRO A 245 -8.42 10.52 5.71
CA PRO A 245 -9.36 10.94 6.74
C PRO A 245 -10.59 10.03 6.80
N GLU A 246 -11.27 10.03 7.93
CA GLU A 246 -12.63 9.47 8.00
C GLU A 246 -13.59 10.35 7.16
N PRO A 247 -14.75 9.84 6.70
CA PRO A 247 -15.64 10.58 5.79
C PRO A 247 -16.02 11.97 6.30
N ASP A 248 -16.33 12.11 7.60
CA ASP A 248 -16.66 13.39 8.24
C ASP A 248 -15.49 14.39 8.18
N GLU A 249 -14.25 13.93 8.34
CA GLU A 249 -13.05 14.77 8.24
C GLU A 249 -12.79 15.17 6.79
N ALA A 250 -13.00 14.22 5.86
CA ALA A 250 -12.82 14.42 4.43
C ALA A 250 -13.82 15.45 3.87
N SER A 251 -15.09 15.35 4.27
CA SER A 251 -16.15 16.26 3.82
C SER A 251 -15.88 17.70 4.23
N ILE A 252 -15.43 17.92 5.48
CA ILE A 252 -15.05 19.24 5.98
C ILE A 252 -13.80 19.76 5.27
N ALA A 253 -12.76 18.93 5.09
CA ALA A 253 -11.52 19.34 4.42
C ALA A 253 -11.77 19.73 2.95
N ASN A 254 -12.48 18.88 2.19
CA ASN A 254 -12.86 19.15 0.80
C ASN A 254 -13.70 20.42 0.65
N TYR A 255 -14.63 20.68 1.57
CA TYR A 255 -15.43 21.91 1.56
C TYR A 255 -14.54 23.16 1.73
N ASN A 256 -13.57 23.11 2.65
CA ASN A 256 -12.62 24.21 2.84
C ASN A 256 -11.67 24.37 1.63
N VAL A 257 -11.26 23.27 1.00
CA VAL A 257 -10.50 23.27 -0.26
C VAL A 257 -11.31 23.98 -1.37
N ALA A 258 -12.60 23.65 -1.51
CA ALA A 258 -13.48 24.33 -2.45
C ALA A 258 -13.58 25.84 -2.20
N CYS A 259 -13.69 26.24 -0.93
CA CYS A 259 -13.68 27.65 -0.53
C CYS A 259 -12.36 28.35 -0.91
N CYS A 260 -11.21 27.70 -0.67
CA CYS A 260 -9.91 28.24 -1.10
C CYS A 260 -9.82 28.41 -2.61
N TYR A 261 -10.10 27.36 -3.39
CA TYR A 261 -10.03 27.40 -4.85
C TYR A 261 -10.97 28.45 -5.43
N SER A 262 -12.18 28.60 -4.86
CA SER A 262 -13.12 29.64 -5.23
C SER A 262 -12.50 31.03 -5.00
N LYS A 263 -11.89 31.29 -3.84
CA LYS A 263 -11.24 32.58 -3.54
C LYS A 263 -10.08 32.93 -4.47
N ILE A 264 -9.31 31.95 -4.93
CA ILE A 264 -8.22 32.15 -5.91
C ILE A 264 -8.70 32.03 -7.37
N ASN A 265 -10.01 32.02 -7.59
CA ASN A 265 -10.68 32.02 -8.89
C ASN A 265 -10.36 30.78 -9.77
N GLN A 266 -10.07 29.65 -9.14
CA GLN A 266 -9.87 28.35 -9.80
C GLN A 266 -11.18 27.56 -9.82
N LEU A 267 -12.08 27.95 -10.73
CA LEU A 267 -13.48 27.50 -10.72
C LEU A 267 -13.65 25.97 -10.82
N GLN A 268 -12.95 25.33 -11.75
CA GLN A 268 -13.07 23.87 -11.97
C GLN A 268 -12.56 23.07 -10.76
N ALA A 269 -11.43 23.47 -10.19
CA ALA A 269 -10.88 22.82 -8.99
C ALA A 269 -11.82 22.99 -7.78
N ALA A 270 -12.40 24.18 -7.63
CA ALA A 270 -13.37 24.46 -6.58
C ALA A 270 -14.64 23.61 -6.70
N LEU A 271 -15.20 23.46 -7.91
CA LEU A 271 -16.37 22.62 -8.16
C LEU A 271 -16.09 21.13 -7.93
N SER A 272 -14.92 20.64 -8.37
CA SER A 272 -14.49 19.26 -8.11
C SER A 272 -14.39 19.00 -6.61
N ALA A 273 -13.71 19.88 -5.87
CA ALA A 273 -13.57 19.74 -4.42
C ALA A 273 -14.92 19.83 -3.69
N LEU A 274 -15.83 20.70 -4.16
CA LEU A 274 -17.17 20.80 -3.60
C LEU A 274 -17.98 19.52 -3.84
N GLU A 275 -17.90 18.93 -5.04
CA GLU A 275 -18.52 17.64 -5.31
C GLU A 275 -17.97 16.56 -4.39
N ASP A 276 -16.65 16.50 -4.19
CA ASP A 276 -16.02 15.51 -3.31
C ASP A 276 -16.38 15.72 -1.83
N ALA A 277 -16.61 16.96 -1.41
CA ALA A 277 -17.17 17.25 -0.08
C ALA A 277 -18.56 16.63 0.08
N MET A 278 -19.45 16.82 -0.90
CA MET A 278 -20.81 16.27 -0.89
C MET A 278 -20.81 14.73 -0.98
N LYS A 279 -19.95 14.13 -1.82
CA LYS A 279 -19.77 12.67 -1.86
C LYS A 279 -19.29 12.10 -0.52
N ALA A 280 -18.45 12.84 0.20
CA ALA A 280 -17.96 12.47 1.52
C ALA A 280 -19.00 12.68 2.64
N GLY A 281 -20.18 13.24 2.33
CA GLY A 281 -21.30 13.41 3.26
C GLY A 281 -21.51 14.83 3.76
N PHE A 282 -20.93 15.86 3.13
CA PHE A 282 -21.26 17.25 3.44
C PHE A 282 -22.70 17.56 3.03
N ASP A 283 -23.57 17.86 4.00
CA ASP A 283 -25.02 17.97 3.82
C ASP A 283 -25.59 19.36 4.13
N ASP A 284 -24.75 20.34 4.49
CA ASP A 284 -25.19 21.73 4.70
C ASP A 284 -25.33 22.48 3.35
N PHE A 285 -26.28 22.03 2.53
CA PHE A 285 -26.55 22.62 1.22
C PHE A 285 -27.07 24.07 1.31
N LYS A 286 -27.63 24.47 2.47
CA LYS A 286 -28.00 25.87 2.71
C LYS A 286 -26.77 26.75 2.75
N ARG A 287 -25.73 26.29 3.44
CA ARG A 287 -24.43 26.94 3.46
C ARG A 287 -23.82 26.99 2.05
N ILE A 288 -23.79 25.87 1.32
CA ILE A 288 -23.25 25.85 -0.07
C ILE A 288 -23.85 26.94 -0.96
N ARG A 289 -25.17 27.17 -0.88
CA ARG A 289 -25.88 28.17 -1.70
C ARG A 289 -25.65 29.62 -1.29
N SER A 290 -25.28 29.87 -0.04
CA SER A 290 -25.19 31.22 0.54
C SER A 290 -23.77 31.63 0.92
N ASP A 291 -22.81 30.70 0.94
CA ASP A 291 -21.46 31.00 1.40
C ASP A 291 -20.78 32.06 0.50
N PRO A 292 -20.32 33.19 1.07
CA PRO A 292 -19.62 34.22 0.31
C PRO A 292 -18.27 33.74 -0.22
N ASP A 293 -17.67 32.71 0.37
CA ASP A 293 -16.40 32.15 -0.09
C ASP A 293 -16.56 31.35 -1.37
N LEU A 294 -17.77 30.84 -1.63
CA LEU A 294 -18.14 30.15 -2.86
C LEU A 294 -18.75 31.08 -3.92
N ALA A 295 -18.77 32.40 -3.71
CA ALA A 295 -19.44 33.35 -4.62
C ALA A 295 -18.97 33.23 -6.08
N ASN A 296 -17.67 32.98 -6.30
CA ASN A 296 -17.10 32.87 -7.65
C ASN A 296 -17.62 31.65 -8.40
N ILE A 297 -17.72 30.49 -7.73
CA ILE A 297 -18.28 29.29 -8.36
C ILE A 297 -19.81 29.32 -8.44
N ARG A 298 -20.50 29.99 -7.50
CA ARG A 298 -21.96 30.14 -7.54
C ARG A 298 -22.47 30.90 -8.77
N ALA A 299 -21.60 31.68 -9.42
CA ALA A 299 -21.92 32.37 -10.66
C ALA A 299 -21.85 31.46 -11.90
N SER A 300 -21.32 30.24 -11.80
CA SER A 300 -21.17 29.34 -12.94
C SER A 300 -22.40 28.45 -13.15
N GLU A 301 -22.70 28.11 -14.41
CA GLU A 301 -23.77 27.17 -14.75
C GLU A 301 -23.48 25.75 -14.22
N GLU A 302 -22.21 25.39 -14.11
CA GLU A 302 -21.76 24.09 -13.61
C GLU A 302 -22.11 23.88 -12.14
N PHE A 303 -22.12 24.95 -11.34
CA PHE A 303 -22.56 24.89 -9.95
C PHE A 303 -24.04 24.53 -9.82
N GLU A 304 -24.88 25.12 -10.67
CA GLU A 304 -26.33 24.82 -10.70
C GLU A 304 -26.59 23.37 -11.12
N LEU A 305 -25.87 22.88 -12.14
CA LEU A 305 -25.95 21.46 -12.55
C LEU A 305 -25.50 20.52 -11.43
N LEU A 306 -24.42 20.87 -10.75
CA LEU A 306 -23.91 20.12 -9.62
C LEU A 306 -24.94 20.05 -8.48
N LEU A 307 -25.53 21.18 -8.07
CA LEU A 307 -26.54 21.19 -7.02
C LEU A 307 -27.80 20.42 -7.39
N LYS A 308 -28.29 20.58 -8.62
CA LYS A 308 -29.49 19.87 -9.10
C LYS A 308 -29.33 18.35 -8.97
N LYS A 309 -28.15 17.81 -9.27
CA LYS A 309 -27.84 16.38 -9.10
C LYS A 309 -28.03 15.89 -7.65
N TYR A 310 -27.66 16.70 -6.66
CA TYR A 310 -27.78 16.34 -5.24
C TYR A 310 -29.17 16.68 -4.65
N ASP A 311 -29.87 17.68 -5.19
CA ASP A 311 -31.25 17.97 -4.82
C ASP A 311 -32.21 16.87 -5.30
N GLU A 312 -32.06 16.42 -6.55
CA GLU A 312 -32.89 15.35 -7.12
C GLU A 312 -32.71 14.02 -6.39
N SER A 313 -31.48 13.67 -6.00
CA SER A 313 -31.21 12.44 -5.24
C SER A 313 -31.87 12.51 -3.85
N PHE A 314 -31.79 13.65 -3.16
CA PHE A 314 -32.44 13.86 -1.86
C PHE A 314 -33.97 13.79 -1.96
N ILE A 315 -34.56 14.41 -2.99
CA ILE A 315 -36.02 14.36 -3.22
C ILE A 315 -36.46 12.93 -3.52
N ASN A 316 -35.74 12.20 -4.38
CA ASN A 316 -36.08 10.82 -4.72
C ASN A 316 -35.96 9.88 -3.51
N GLU A 317 -34.89 9.96 -2.72
CA GLU A 317 -34.76 9.13 -1.51
C GLU A 317 -35.86 9.42 -0.48
N ASN A 318 -36.18 10.70 -0.24
CA ASN A 318 -37.24 11.07 0.69
C ASN A 318 -38.62 10.66 0.18
N ALA A 319 -38.90 10.81 -1.11
CA ALA A 319 -40.15 10.36 -1.71
C ALA A 319 -40.29 8.84 -1.61
N ILE A 320 -39.24 8.08 -1.92
CA ILE A 320 -39.22 6.62 -1.80
C ILE A 320 -39.40 6.19 -0.33
N ASN A 321 -38.74 6.86 0.62
CA ASN A 321 -38.85 6.55 2.04
C ASN A 321 -40.24 6.89 2.60
N ALA A 322 -40.84 8.01 2.18
CA ALA A 322 -42.21 8.38 2.53
C ALA A 322 -43.23 7.37 2.01
N ILE A 323 -43.09 6.94 0.75
CA ILE A 323 -43.92 5.87 0.15
C ILE A 323 -43.74 4.56 0.93
N LYS A 324 -42.50 4.12 1.19
CA LYS A 324 -42.22 2.90 1.97
C LYS A 324 -42.81 2.95 3.38
N SER A 325 -42.76 4.11 4.05
CA SER A 325 -43.38 4.29 5.37
C SER A 325 -44.91 4.21 5.29
N LEU A 326 -45.52 4.80 4.26
CA LEU A 326 -46.96 4.77 4.06
C LEU A 326 -47.46 3.34 3.82
N PHE A 327 -46.78 2.56 2.96
CA PHE A 327 -47.14 1.17 2.65
C PHE A 327 -46.70 0.16 3.72
N GLY A 328 -45.65 0.45 4.49
CA GLY A 328 -45.18 -0.41 5.60
C GLY A 328 -46.14 -0.45 6.80
N ILE A 329 -46.97 0.59 6.98
CA ILE A 329 -48.02 0.62 8.02
C ILE A 329 -49.19 -0.34 7.70
N PHE A 330 -49.45 -0.62 6.42
CA PHE A 330 -50.55 -1.51 6.00
C PHE A 330 -50.23 -3.01 6.06
N ASN A 331 -48.97 -3.40 6.34
CA ASN A 331 -48.52 -4.80 6.35
C ASN A 331 -48.22 -5.38 7.75
N LYS A 332 -48.66 -4.74 8.84
CA LYS A 332 -48.68 -5.38 10.16
C LYS A 332 -50.06 -5.97 10.45
N LYS A 333 -50.22 -7.26 10.17
CA LYS A 333 -51.24 -8.12 10.78
C LYS A 333 -50.56 -9.29 11.47
#